data_AF-A0A833VX68-F1
#
_entry.id   AF-A0A833VX68-F1
#
_cell.length_a   1.000
_cell.length_b   1.000
_cell.length_c   1.000
_cell.angle_alpha   90.00
_cell.angle_beta   90.00
_cell.angle_gamma   90.00
#
_symmetry.space_group_name_H-M   'P 1'
#
loop_
_entity.id
_entity.type
_entity.pdbx_description
1 polymer ?
#
loop_
_entity_poly.entity_id
_entity_poly.type
_entity_poly.pdbx_seq_one_letter_code
_entity_poly.pdbx_strand_id
1 'polypeptide(L)'
;MSSASAIQGETRAQLCNSGAIQLSVNSELLERLIVCLLVEVDKGRSSKWYTYLSQLPQDYTTLSNFIVTEIKSLQVDDAIWVAEIAAEKSKSDWNGSLSLLKELDIKPQLLKFKSWLWASQTVFSRTLHVPWDEAGCLCPVGDLFNYDAPDDSVLYENDEIEVALKSCSSKSTVVAVNTSTESLTDGGYEESSSSYCLYARRRYKQGEQVLLSYGN
;
A
#
# COMPACT_ATOMS: atom_id res chain seq x y z
N MET A 1 -14.82 -46.67 3.70
CA MET A 1 -15.58 -45.79 2.76
C MET A 1 -15.55 -44.40 3.38
N SER A 2 -14.46 -43.67 3.21
CA SER A 2 -14.15 -42.73 2.12
C SER A 2 -14.92 -41.42 2.22
N SER A 3 -14.25 -40.37 2.68
CA SER A 3 -14.20 -39.04 2.04
C SER A 3 -13.15 -38.19 2.75
N ALA A 4 -11.90 -38.36 2.31
CA ALA A 4 -10.87 -37.35 2.49
C ALA A 4 -11.17 -36.23 1.48
N SER A 5 -11.45 -35.02 1.97
CA SER A 5 -11.54 -33.82 1.13
C SER A 5 -10.15 -33.22 0.98
N ALA A 6 -9.65 -33.27 -0.24
CA ALA A 6 -8.35 -32.80 -0.65
C ALA A 6 -8.26 -31.27 -0.61
N ILE A 7 -7.40 -30.75 0.27
CA ILE A 7 -6.71 -29.47 0.06
C ILE A 7 -5.22 -29.83 0.12
N GLN A 8 -4.70 -30.32 -1.01
CA GLN A 8 -3.29 -30.65 -1.17
C GLN A 8 -2.58 -29.51 -1.91
N GLY A 9 -1.75 -28.79 -1.15
CA GLY A 9 -0.37 -28.45 -1.50
C GLY A 9 -0.11 -27.64 -2.78
N GLU A 10 -0.16 -26.31 -2.65
CA GLU A 10 0.74 -25.48 -3.45
C GLU A 10 2.14 -25.52 -2.82
N THR A 11 3.15 -25.87 -3.61
CA THR A 11 4.55 -25.82 -3.17
C THR A 11 5.03 -24.37 -3.10
N ARG A 12 5.97 -24.05 -2.20
CA ARG A 12 6.57 -22.70 -2.06
C ARG A 12 7.05 -22.10 -3.40
N ALA A 13 7.51 -22.94 -4.33
CA ALA A 13 7.92 -22.54 -5.67
C ALA A 13 6.74 -22.12 -6.58
N GLN A 14 5.55 -22.70 -6.40
CA GLN A 14 4.34 -22.35 -7.15
C GLN A 14 3.73 -21.04 -6.66
N LEU A 15 3.73 -20.78 -5.35
CA LEU A 15 3.34 -19.48 -4.78
C LEU A 15 4.26 -18.34 -5.27
N CYS A 16 5.58 -18.60 -5.36
CA CYS A 16 6.51 -17.65 -5.98
C CYS A 16 6.15 -17.34 -7.43
N ASN A 17 5.78 -18.33 -8.24
CA ASN A 17 5.55 -18.14 -9.68
C ASN A 17 4.22 -17.45 -10.01
N SER A 18 3.12 -17.80 -9.32
CA SER A 18 1.80 -17.18 -9.56
C SER A 18 1.74 -15.74 -9.04
N GLY A 19 2.37 -15.46 -7.88
CA GLY A 19 2.54 -14.09 -7.39
C GLY A 19 3.49 -13.28 -8.26
N ALA A 20 4.59 -13.87 -8.77
CA ALA A 20 5.63 -13.15 -9.50
C ALA A 20 5.15 -12.47 -10.79
N ILE A 21 4.18 -13.02 -11.52
CA ILE A 21 3.74 -12.46 -12.82
C ILE A 21 2.88 -11.19 -12.61
N GLN A 22 2.03 -11.17 -11.59
CA GLN A 22 1.21 -10.00 -11.25
C GLN A 22 2.01 -8.98 -10.41
N LEU A 23 2.97 -9.46 -9.60
CA LEU A 23 3.98 -8.62 -8.97
C LEU A 23 4.93 -8.00 -9.99
N SER A 24 5.24 -8.61 -11.15
CA SER A 24 6.28 -8.09 -12.05
C SER A 24 5.86 -6.83 -12.80
N VAL A 25 4.60 -6.74 -13.26
CA VAL A 25 4.08 -5.52 -13.93
C VAL A 25 3.93 -4.37 -12.92
N ASN A 26 3.38 -4.66 -11.74
CA ASN A 26 3.32 -3.70 -10.64
C ASN A 26 4.72 -3.28 -10.14
N SER A 27 5.70 -4.20 -10.20
CA SER A 27 7.08 -3.94 -9.76
C SER A 27 7.77 -2.90 -10.64
N GLU A 28 7.54 -2.89 -11.96
CA GLU A 28 8.21 -1.91 -12.85
C GLU A 28 7.67 -0.49 -12.63
N LEU A 29 6.35 -0.33 -12.48
CA LEU A 29 5.74 0.98 -12.22
C LEU A 29 6.14 1.53 -10.85
N LEU A 30 6.19 0.67 -9.82
CA LEU A 30 6.69 1.05 -8.50
C LEU A 30 8.18 1.38 -8.53
N GLU A 31 8.99 0.62 -9.28
CA GLU A 31 10.42 0.91 -9.48
C GLU A 31 10.62 2.30 -10.08
N ARG A 32 9.81 2.65 -11.09
CA ARG A 32 9.82 3.98 -11.68
C ARG A 32 9.50 5.07 -10.64
N LEU A 33 8.49 4.86 -9.80
CA LEU A 33 8.14 5.82 -8.74
C LEU A 33 9.27 5.95 -7.70
N ILE A 34 9.94 4.86 -7.35
CA ILE A 34 11.12 4.84 -6.47
C ILE A 34 12.27 5.65 -7.07
N VAL A 35 12.57 5.44 -8.35
CA VAL A 35 13.59 6.20 -9.09
C VAL A 35 13.22 7.67 -9.16
N CYS A 36 11.97 8.00 -9.48
CA CYS A 36 11.48 9.38 -9.50
C CYS A 36 11.63 10.07 -8.14
N LEU A 37 11.34 9.36 -7.04
CA LEU A 37 11.54 9.86 -5.69
C LEU A 37 13.01 10.17 -5.41
N LEU A 38 13.93 9.27 -5.76
CA LEU A 38 15.37 9.49 -5.59
C LEU A 38 15.87 10.69 -6.42
N VAL A 39 15.41 10.82 -7.66
CA VAL A 39 15.73 11.98 -8.52
C VAL A 39 15.19 13.28 -7.92
N GLU A 40 13.99 13.27 -7.35
CA GLU A 40 13.42 14.46 -6.72
C GLU A 40 14.17 14.86 -5.44
N VAL A 41 14.60 13.88 -4.65
CA VAL A 41 15.48 14.08 -3.48
C VAL A 41 16.84 14.64 -3.91
N ASP A 42 17.37 14.21 -5.05
CA ASP A 42 18.64 14.72 -5.57
C ASP A 42 18.59 16.22 -5.82
N LYS A 43 17.46 16.77 -6.27
CA LYS A 43 17.28 18.22 -6.46
C LYS A 43 17.44 19.02 -5.16
N GLY A 44 17.28 18.39 -4.00
CA GLY A 44 17.41 19.03 -2.69
C GLY A 44 16.52 20.26 -2.56
N ARG A 45 17.07 21.38 -2.09
CA ARG A 45 16.33 22.64 -1.87
C ARG A 45 15.72 23.26 -3.14
N SER A 46 16.15 22.82 -4.32
CA SER A 46 15.58 23.27 -5.59
C SER A 46 14.30 22.52 -5.99
N SER A 47 14.00 21.40 -5.34
CA SER A 47 12.74 20.68 -5.51
C SER A 47 11.57 21.52 -5.01
N LYS A 48 10.48 21.55 -5.78
CA LYS A 48 9.19 22.10 -5.33
C LYS A 48 8.62 21.32 -4.14
N TRP A 49 9.04 20.07 -3.97
CA TRP A 49 8.62 19.15 -2.92
C TRP A 49 9.58 19.10 -1.73
N TYR A 50 10.63 19.95 -1.69
CA TYR A 50 11.66 19.90 -0.65
C TYR A 50 11.08 19.91 0.77
N THR A 51 10.06 20.75 1.03
CA THR A 51 9.40 20.83 2.33
C THR A 51 8.75 19.51 2.73
N TYR A 52 8.05 18.85 1.79
CA TYR A 52 7.42 17.56 2.00
C TYR A 52 8.47 16.45 2.21
N LEU A 53 9.45 16.37 1.31
CA LEU A 53 10.51 15.37 1.38
C LEU A 53 11.32 15.46 2.67
N SER A 54 11.51 16.66 3.20
CA SER A 54 12.21 16.89 4.48
C SER A 54 11.42 16.41 5.70
N GLN A 55 10.13 16.15 5.57
CA GLN A 55 9.26 15.63 6.63
C GLN A 55 9.08 14.11 6.58
N LEU A 56 9.55 13.46 5.51
CA LEU A 56 9.46 12.00 5.40
C LEU A 56 10.27 11.31 6.51
N PRO A 57 9.82 10.14 7.01
CA PRO A 57 10.57 9.35 7.96
C PRO A 57 11.99 9.06 7.46
N GLN A 58 12.95 9.08 8.39
CA GLN A 58 14.35 8.74 8.08
C GLN A 58 14.55 7.23 7.95
N ASP A 59 13.79 6.45 8.74
CA ASP A 59 13.86 5.01 8.79
C ASP A 59 12.44 4.41 8.89
N TYR A 60 12.32 3.16 8.49
CA TYR A 60 11.06 2.42 8.42
C TYR A 60 11.23 1.05 9.10
N THR A 61 10.16 0.48 9.63
CA THR A 61 10.18 -0.84 10.27
C THR A 61 9.46 -1.88 9.42
N THR A 62 9.90 -2.04 8.16
CA THR A 62 9.37 -3.10 7.26
C THR A 62 10.33 -4.29 7.20
N LEU A 63 9.83 -5.43 6.71
CA LEU A 63 10.62 -6.67 6.64
C LEU A 63 11.93 -6.53 5.85
N SER A 64 11.94 -5.72 4.79
CA SER A 64 13.14 -5.49 3.99
C SER A 64 14.26 -4.77 4.74
N ASN A 65 13.95 -4.13 5.87
CA ASN A 65 14.91 -3.45 6.74
C ASN A 65 15.47 -4.35 7.86
N PHE A 66 14.88 -5.52 8.10
CA PHE A 66 15.22 -6.32 9.28
C PHE A 66 16.62 -6.93 9.15
N ILE A 67 17.40 -6.82 10.21
CA ILE A 67 18.67 -7.56 10.32
C ILE A 67 18.41 -9.02 10.67
N VAL A 68 19.41 -9.87 10.47
CA VAL A 68 19.31 -11.33 10.68
C VAL A 68 18.71 -11.68 12.04
N THR A 69 19.08 -10.97 13.12
CA THR A 69 18.54 -11.23 14.46
C THR A 69 17.08 -10.83 14.60
N GLU A 70 16.64 -9.74 13.97
CA GLU A 70 15.24 -9.30 13.96
C GLU A 70 14.38 -10.29 13.17
N ILE A 71 14.87 -10.76 12.02
CA ILE A 71 14.23 -11.81 11.24
C ILE A 71 14.04 -13.07 12.09
N LYS A 72 15.10 -13.57 12.74
CA LYS A 72 14.98 -14.77 13.59
C LYS A 72 14.09 -14.56 14.81
N SER A 73 13.88 -13.32 15.24
CA SER A 73 12.94 -12.99 16.32
C SER A 73 11.47 -13.11 15.92
N LEU A 74 11.15 -13.27 14.62
CA LEU A 74 9.78 -13.56 14.17
C LEU A 74 9.29 -14.95 14.61
N GLN A 75 10.20 -15.89 14.89
CA GLN A 75 9.95 -17.23 15.47
C GLN A 75 8.99 -18.16 14.67
N VAL A 76 8.40 -17.68 13.59
CA VAL A 76 7.50 -18.42 12.71
C VAL A 76 8.21 -18.63 11.37
N ASP A 77 8.37 -19.88 10.94
CA ASP A 77 9.17 -20.24 9.75
C ASP A 77 8.72 -19.50 8.48
N ASP A 78 7.41 -19.36 8.28
CA ASP A 78 6.89 -18.65 7.10
C ASP A 78 7.15 -17.13 7.20
N ALA A 79 7.07 -16.53 8.39
CA ALA A 79 7.38 -15.11 8.58
C ALA A 79 8.88 -14.84 8.39
N ILE A 80 9.73 -15.73 8.90
CA ILE A 80 11.19 -15.71 8.67
C ILE A 80 11.47 -15.78 7.17
N TRP A 81 10.86 -16.75 6.48
CA TRP A 81 11.06 -16.94 5.04
C TRP A 81 10.61 -15.72 4.23
N VAL A 82 9.43 -15.15 4.50
CA VAL A 82 8.95 -13.94 3.82
C VAL A 82 9.91 -12.77 4.05
N ALA A 83 10.44 -12.60 5.26
CA ALA A 83 11.39 -11.53 5.55
C ALA A 83 12.73 -11.70 4.81
N GLU A 84 13.25 -12.93 4.75
CA GLU A 84 14.46 -13.25 3.98
C GLU A 84 14.26 -12.96 2.49
N ILE A 85 13.13 -13.39 1.91
CA ILE A 85 12.78 -13.11 0.51
C ILE A 85 12.62 -11.61 0.25
N ALA A 86 11.99 -10.86 1.16
CA ALA A 86 11.81 -9.41 1.02
C ALA A 86 13.16 -8.66 1.00
N ALA A 87 14.10 -9.05 1.87
CA ALA A 87 15.44 -8.48 1.91
C ALA A 87 16.24 -8.81 0.63
N GLU A 88 16.17 -10.06 0.15
CA GLU A 88 16.83 -10.49 -1.09
C GLU A 88 16.25 -9.78 -2.31
N LYS A 89 14.92 -9.70 -2.43
CA LYS A 89 14.24 -8.99 -3.51
C LYS A 89 14.64 -7.52 -3.55
N SER A 90 14.62 -6.84 -2.40
CA SER A 90 15.01 -5.42 -2.32
C SER A 90 16.43 -5.18 -2.84
N LYS A 91 17.36 -6.10 -2.54
CA LYS A 91 18.74 -6.03 -3.03
C LYS A 91 18.85 -6.34 -4.52
N SER A 92 18.07 -7.30 -5.02
CA SER A 92 17.98 -7.62 -6.45
C SER A 92 17.46 -6.43 -7.24
N ASP A 93 16.36 -5.83 -6.80
CA ASP A 93 15.72 -4.68 -7.43
C ASP A 93 16.70 -3.49 -7.47
N TRP A 94 17.36 -3.18 -6.35
CA TRP A 94 18.41 -2.15 -6.31
C TRP A 94 19.51 -2.37 -7.36
N ASN A 95 20.03 -3.60 -7.45
CA ASN A 95 21.07 -3.93 -8.43
C ASN A 95 20.57 -3.75 -9.87
N GLY A 96 19.32 -4.09 -10.15
CA GLY A 96 18.68 -3.88 -11.46
C GLY A 96 18.60 -2.41 -11.84
N SER A 97 18.24 -1.55 -10.89
CA SER A 97 18.06 -0.11 -11.14
C SER A 97 19.35 0.70 -11.15
N LEU A 98 20.48 0.14 -10.68
CA LEU A 98 21.75 0.86 -10.55
C LEU A 98 22.25 1.47 -11.87
N SER A 99 22.06 0.79 -13.00
CA SER A 99 22.48 1.31 -14.31
C SER A 99 21.68 2.57 -14.67
N LEU A 100 20.36 2.52 -14.53
CA LEU A 100 19.48 3.66 -14.76
C LEU A 100 19.80 4.84 -13.83
N LEU A 101 19.99 4.58 -12.53
CA LEU A 101 20.33 5.63 -11.56
C LEU A 101 21.65 6.33 -11.90
N LYS A 102 22.63 5.60 -12.43
CA LYS A 102 23.90 6.17 -12.91
C LYS A 102 23.73 6.99 -14.19
N GLU A 103 22.91 6.53 -15.12
CA GLU A 103 22.58 7.27 -16.35
C GLU A 103 21.88 8.61 -16.05
N LEU A 104 21.09 8.65 -14.98
CA LEU A 104 20.43 9.87 -14.49
C LEU A 104 21.36 10.84 -13.75
N ASP A 105 22.64 10.50 -13.57
CA ASP A 105 23.69 11.33 -12.95
C ASP A 105 23.31 11.90 -11.56
N ILE A 106 22.57 11.12 -10.76
CA ILE A 106 22.22 11.52 -9.39
C ILE A 106 23.41 11.38 -8.45
N LYS A 107 23.40 12.09 -7.32
CA LYS A 107 24.54 12.09 -6.41
C LYS A 107 24.89 10.69 -5.88
N PRO A 108 26.19 10.37 -5.67
CA PRO A 108 26.64 9.03 -5.29
C PRO A 108 26.03 8.46 -4.01
N GLN A 109 25.63 9.30 -3.03
CA GLN A 109 24.97 8.81 -1.83
C GLN A 109 23.59 8.19 -2.11
N LEU A 110 22.91 8.62 -3.18
CA LEU A 110 21.60 8.10 -3.57
C LEU A 110 21.70 6.78 -4.34
N LEU A 111 22.90 6.42 -4.82
CA LEU A 111 23.18 5.12 -5.45
C LEU A 111 23.36 3.98 -4.43
N LYS A 112 23.44 4.28 -3.13
CA LYS A 112 23.67 3.28 -2.08
C LYS A 112 22.40 2.48 -1.81
N PHE A 113 22.56 1.20 -1.45
CA PHE A 113 21.44 0.32 -1.07
C PHE A 113 20.56 0.91 0.03
N LYS A 114 21.14 1.60 1.02
CA LYS A 114 20.36 2.28 2.07
C LYS A 114 19.37 3.31 1.51
N SER A 115 19.80 4.09 0.51
CA SER A 115 18.96 5.12 -0.12
C SER A 115 17.85 4.49 -0.96
N TRP A 116 18.17 3.41 -1.67
CA TRP A 116 17.17 2.59 -2.37
C TRP A 116 16.11 2.06 -1.40
N LEU A 117 16.56 1.45 -0.30
CA LEU A 117 15.72 0.83 0.70
C LEU A 117 14.82 1.85 1.42
N TRP A 118 15.33 3.06 1.66
CA TRP A 118 14.52 4.18 2.15
C TRP A 118 13.44 4.61 1.14
N ALA A 119 13.81 4.76 -0.14
CA ALA A 119 12.89 5.22 -1.18
C ALA A 119 11.81 4.17 -1.47
N SER A 120 12.19 2.89 -1.54
CA SER A 120 11.24 1.79 -1.73
C SER A 120 10.23 1.72 -0.62
N GLN A 121 10.66 1.77 0.64
CA GLN A 121 9.74 1.74 1.78
C GLN A 121 8.87 2.99 1.87
N THR A 122 9.39 4.15 1.48
CA THR A 122 8.57 5.37 1.34
C THR A 122 7.43 5.11 0.37
N VAL A 123 7.74 4.61 -0.83
CA VAL A 123 6.71 4.29 -1.84
C VAL A 123 5.72 3.23 -1.33
N PHE A 124 6.20 2.10 -0.80
CA PHE A 124 5.32 1.02 -0.36
C PHE A 124 4.42 1.39 0.84
N SER A 125 4.84 2.32 1.70
CA SER A 125 4.09 2.64 2.92
C SER A 125 3.23 3.90 2.83
N ARG A 126 3.45 4.76 1.82
CA ARG A 126 2.84 6.10 1.75
C ARG A 126 2.11 6.39 0.45
N THR A 127 2.22 5.52 -0.53
CA THR A 127 1.58 5.76 -1.82
C THR A 127 0.06 5.60 -1.71
N LEU A 128 -0.66 6.60 -2.17
CA LEU A 128 -2.11 6.58 -2.30
C LEU A 128 -2.49 6.18 -3.73
N HIS A 129 -3.56 5.40 -3.84
CA HIS A 129 -4.09 4.98 -5.14
C HIS A 129 -4.64 6.16 -5.95
N VAL A 130 -4.33 6.22 -7.24
CA VAL A 130 -4.96 7.15 -8.20
C VAL A 130 -5.41 6.38 -9.45
N PRO A 131 -6.51 6.78 -10.10
CA PRO A 131 -7.11 5.98 -11.18
C PRO A 131 -6.30 5.94 -12.48
N TRP A 132 -5.32 6.83 -12.68
CA TRP A 132 -4.51 6.90 -13.91
C TRP A 132 -3.10 6.32 -13.78
N ASP A 133 -2.69 5.87 -12.59
CA ASP A 133 -1.36 5.29 -12.36
C ASP A 133 -1.45 4.15 -11.37
N GLU A 134 -1.17 2.92 -11.83
CA GLU A 134 -1.22 1.71 -10.98
C GLU A 134 -0.18 1.74 -9.86
N ALA A 135 0.94 2.45 -10.03
CA ALA A 135 1.89 2.65 -8.94
C ALA A 135 1.33 3.56 -7.84
N GLY A 136 0.31 4.36 -8.15
CA GLY A 136 -0.23 5.40 -7.28
C GLY A 136 0.62 6.67 -7.26
N CYS A 137 0.40 7.52 -6.24
CA CYS A 137 1.23 8.70 -6.01
C CYS A 137 1.52 8.96 -4.54
N LEU A 138 2.63 9.64 -4.26
CA LEU A 138 2.84 10.31 -2.98
C LEU A 138 1.99 11.59 -2.94
N CYS A 139 1.13 11.71 -1.93
CA CYS A 139 0.24 12.84 -1.77
C CYS A 139 0.64 13.63 -0.51
N PRO A 140 1.33 14.79 -0.65
CA PRO A 140 1.69 15.62 0.50
C PRO A 140 0.46 15.93 1.36
N VAL A 141 0.64 15.85 2.69
CA VAL A 141 -0.44 15.88 3.71
C VAL A 141 -1.31 14.62 3.70
N GLY A 142 -1.68 14.10 2.53
CA GLY A 142 -2.55 12.94 2.40
C GLY A 142 -1.95 11.64 2.97
N ASP A 143 -0.64 11.50 2.91
CA ASP A 143 0.10 10.34 3.41
C ASP A 143 0.59 10.49 4.87
N LEU A 144 0.18 11.55 5.58
CA LEU A 144 0.57 11.80 6.97
C LEU A 144 -0.36 11.14 8.00
N PHE A 145 -1.55 10.72 7.58
CA PHE A 145 -2.53 10.12 8.47
C PHE A 145 -2.13 8.68 8.79
N ASN A 146 -2.27 8.31 10.07
CA ASN A 146 -1.96 6.96 10.54
C ASN A 146 -3.14 6.00 10.35
N TYR A 147 -2.83 4.70 10.42
CA TYR A 147 -3.79 3.62 10.27
C TYR A 147 -4.74 3.48 11.47
N ASP A 148 -6.01 3.22 11.20
CA ASP A 148 -6.98 2.64 12.13
C ASP A 148 -7.80 1.57 11.42
N ALA A 149 -8.08 0.47 12.11
CA ALA A 149 -8.78 -0.65 11.51
C ALA A 149 -10.20 -0.24 11.05
N PRO A 150 -10.74 -0.83 9.98
CA PRO A 150 -12.15 -0.68 9.66
C PRO A 150 -13.00 -1.17 10.85
N ASP A 151 -14.12 -0.50 11.12
CA ASP A 151 -15.00 -0.88 12.22
C ASP A 151 -15.69 -2.22 11.90
N ASP A 152 -15.71 -3.18 12.83
CA ASP A 152 -16.31 -4.51 12.60
C ASP A 152 -17.80 -4.46 12.20
N SER A 153 -18.49 -3.33 12.45
CA SER A 153 -19.90 -3.15 12.10
C SER A 153 -20.19 -3.22 10.60
N VAL A 154 -19.22 -2.90 9.73
CA VAL A 154 -19.43 -2.97 8.27
C VAL A 154 -19.33 -4.40 7.71
N LEU A 155 -18.79 -5.35 8.48
CA LEU A 155 -18.66 -6.75 8.05
C LEU A 155 -19.97 -7.54 8.17
N TYR A 156 -20.92 -7.07 8.98
CA TYR A 156 -22.18 -7.78 9.27
C TYR A 156 -23.38 -7.24 8.48
N GLU A 157 -23.29 -6.07 7.84
CA GLU A 157 -24.42 -5.49 7.11
C GLU A 157 -24.73 -6.21 5.79
N ASN A 158 -23.80 -6.99 5.24
CA ASN A 158 -24.03 -7.74 4.00
C ASN A 158 -24.91 -8.99 4.19
N ASP A 159 -24.98 -9.56 5.40
CA ASP A 159 -25.79 -10.75 5.67
C ASP A 159 -27.25 -10.42 6.00
N GLU A 160 -27.53 -9.23 6.58
CA GLU A 160 -28.89 -8.83 6.96
C GLU A 160 -29.71 -8.29 5.76
N ILE A 161 -29.06 -7.73 4.75
CA ILE A 161 -29.73 -7.22 3.54
C ILE A 161 -30.36 -8.36 2.73
N GLU A 162 -29.76 -9.56 2.72
CA GLU A 162 -30.32 -10.72 2.02
C GLU A 162 -31.58 -11.28 2.73
N VAL A 163 -31.66 -11.12 4.05
CA VAL A 163 -32.82 -11.54 4.85
C VAL A 163 -33.97 -10.55 4.72
N ALA A 164 -33.70 -9.25 4.65
CA ALA A 164 -34.73 -8.22 4.51
C ALA A 164 -35.41 -8.22 3.13
N LEU A 165 -34.69 -8.52 2.04
CA LEU A 165 -35.24 -8.56 0.68
C LEU A 165 -36.16 -9.76 0.40
N LYS A 166 -36.02 -10.87 1.14
CA LYS A 166 -36.93 -12.03 1.03
C LYS A 166 -38.27 -11.83 1.75
N SER A 167 -38.40 -10.81 2.61
CA SER A 167 -39.58 -10.60 3.46
C SER A 167 -40.66 -9.69 2.86
N CYS A 168 -40.39 -8.97 1.76
CA CYS A 168 -41.24 -7.84 1.35
C CYS A 168 -41.66 -7.90 -0.12
N SER A 169 -42.41 -8.93 -0.50
CA SER A 169 -43.18 -8.89 -1.76
C SER A 169 -44.58 -8.33 -1.49
N SER A 170 -44.75 -7.01 -1.66
CA SER A 170 -46.01 -6.36 -2.09
C SER A 170 -45.90 -4.83 -2.19
N LYS A 171 -45.88 -4.36 -3.45
CA LYS A 171 -46.33 -3.06 -4.01
C LYS A 171 -45.95 -1.72 -3.34
N SER A 172 -45.23 -0.93 -4.16
CA SER A 172 -45.31 0.53 -4.36
C SER A 172 -44.55 1.45 -3.38
N THR A 173 -43.39 1.96 -3.80
CA THR A 173 -43.21 3.30 -4.41
C THR A 173 -41.70 3.49 -4.58
N VAL A 174 -41.27 3.79 -5.81
CA VAL A 174 -39.85 3.93 -6.18
C VAL A 174 -39.29 5.20 -5.53
N VAL A 175 -38.61 5.05 -4.40
CA VAL A 175 -37.58 5.99 -3.97
C VAL A 175 -36.28 5.30 -4.30
N ALA A 176 -35.63 5.74 -5.38
CA ALA A 176 -34.26 5.36 -5.69
C ALA A 176 -33.37 5.92 -4.58
N VAL A 177 -33.24 5.17 -3.50
CA VAL A 177 -32.08 5.27 -2.63
C VAL A 177 -30.95 4.79 -3.50
N ASN A 178 -30.11 5.73 -3.95
CA ASN A 178 -28.81 5.39 -4.51
C ASN A 178 -28.04 4.70 -3.40
N THR A 179 -28.19 3.38 -3.29
CA THR A 179 -27.25 2.49 -2.66
C THR A 179 -26.04 2.45 -3.59
N SER A 180 -25.30 3.55 -3.66
CA SER A 180 -23.90 3.46 -3.99
C SER A 180 -23.29 2.68 -2.83
N THR A 181 -22.95 1.44 -3.10
CA THR A 181 -21.92 0.67 -2.39
C THR A 181 -20.56 1.36 -2.54
N GLU A 182 -20.51 2.66 -2.26
CA GLU A 182 -19.28 3.37 -1.97
C GLU A 182 -19.08 3.09 -0.48
N SER A 183 -18.36 2.00 -0.18
CA SER A 183 -17.70 1.90 1.10
C SER A 183 -17.13 3.28 1.40
N LEU A 184 -17.49 3.90 2.52
CA LEU A 184 -16.86 5.12 2.98
C LEU A 184 -15.36 4.83 3.10
N THR A 185 -14.63 5.03 2.00
CA THR A 185 -13.19 5.00 2.00
C THR A 185 -12.79 6.34 2.58
N ASP A 186 -11.93 6.30 3.58
CA ASP A 186 -11.54 7.46 4.37
C ASP A 186 -10.75 8.48 3.52
N GLY A 187 -10.50 8.13 2.25
CA GLY A 187 -10.37 9.07 1.16
C GLY A 187 -10.37 8.38 -0.20
N GLY A 188 -10.17 9.20 -1.23
CA GLY A 188 -10.05 8.78 -2.62
C GLY A 188 -9.79 9.96 -3.54
N TYR A 189 -9.35 9.67 -4.76
CA TYR A 189 -9.24 10.71 -5.77
C TYR A 189 -10.61 11.01 -6.38
N GLU A 190 -10.97 12.30 -6.40
CA GLU A 190 -12.20 12.79 -6.99
C GLU A 190 -11.92 13.57 -8.27
N GLU A 191 -12.41 13.05 -9.39
CA GLU A 191 -12.25 13.70 -10.71
C GLU A 191 -12.94 15.07 -10.78
N SER A 192 -14.09 15.22 -10.12
CA SER A 192 -14.90 16.44 -10.14
C SER A 192 -14.16 17.64 -9.53
N SER A 193 -13.38 17.40 -8.48
CA SER A 193 -12.57 18.40 -7.79
C SER A 193 -11.11 18.40 -8.25
N SER A 194 -10.70 17.35 -9.00
CA SER A 194 -9.31 17.09 -9.39
C SER A 194 -8.36 17.06 -8.19
N SER A 195 -8.81 16.44 -7.10
CA SER A 195 -8.10 16.38 -5.83
C SER A 195 -8.28 15.05 -5.11
N TYR A 196 -7.29 14.70 -4.30
CA TYR A 196 -7.43 13.63 -3.32
C TYR A 196 -8.20 14.15 -2.11
N CYS A 197 -9.38 13.60 -1.87
CA CYS A 197 -10.26 14.00 -0.79
C CYS A 197 -10.15 13.00 0.36
N LEU A 198 -10.00 13.52 1.58
CA LEU A 198 -9.95 12.74 2.81
C LEU A 198 -11.16 13.07 3.68
N TYR A 199 -11.81 12.04 4.19
CA TYR A 199 -13.06 12.14 4.93
C TYR A 199 -12.91 11.59 6.34
N ALA A 200 -13.39 12.35 7.32
CA ALA A 200 -13.41 11.89 8.70
C ALA A 200 -14.44 10.75 8.86
N ARG A 201 -13.96 9.56 9.22
CA ARG A 201 -14.81 8.37 9.51
C ARG A 201 -15.81 8.58 10.63
N ARG A 202 -15.40 9.37 11.61
CA ARG A 202 -16.15 9.63 12.83
C ARG A 202 -15.98 11.07 13.28
N ARG A 203 -16.77 11.45 14.27
CA ARG A 203 -16.61 12.75 14.94
C ARG A 203 -15.40 12.68 15.87
N TYR A 204 -14.35 13.39 15.51
CA TYR A 204 -13.15 13.54 16.35
C TYR A 204 -13.34 14.68 17.36
N LYS A 205 -12.81 14.50 18.58
CA LYS A 205 -12.72 15.59 19.57
C LYS A 205 -11.44 16.39 19.36
N GLN A 206 -11.43 17.63 19.85
CA GLN A 206 -10.22 18.44 19.84
C GLN A 206 -9.07 17.73 20.57
N GLY A 207 -7.91 17.63 19.92
CA GLY A 207 -6.74 16.92 20.43
C GLY A 207 -6.70 15.43 20.08
N GLU A 208 -7.75 14.86 19.48
CA GLU A 208 -7.69 13.50 18.94
C GLU A 208 -6.96 13.47 17.60
N GLN A 209 -6.23 12.39 17.36
CA GLN A 209 -5.62 12.09 16.07
C GLN A 209 -6.70 11.60 15.09
N VAL A 210 -6.66 12.13 13.87
CA VAL A 210 -7.46 11.62 12.74
C VAL A 210 -6.71 10.45 12.12
N LEU A 211 -7.44 9.36 11.85
CA LEU A 211 -6.90 8.10 11.37
C LEU A 211 -7.68 7.61 10.15
N LEU A 212 -7.02 6.85 9.27
CA LEU A 212 -7.57 6.28 8.04
C LEU A 212 -7.36 4.76 8.02
N SER A 213 -8.19 4.02 7.29
CA SER A 213 -7.94 2.66 6.87
C SER A 213 -7.11 2.69 5.59
N TYR A 214 -6.08 1.84 5.52
CA TYR A 214 -5.18 1.76 4.37
C TYR A 214 -5.66 0.76 3.31
N GLY A 215 -6.73 0.01 3.59
CA GLY A 215 -7.28 -1.00 2.71
C GLY A 215 -8.34 -1.85 3.43
N ASN A 216 -9.12 -2.59 2.65
CA ASN A 216 -10.08 -3.58 3.13
C ASN A 216 -9.64 -4.99 2.70
#